data_AF-A0A8D8WDH4-F1
#
_entry.id   AF-A0A8D8WDH4-F1
#
_cell.length_a   1.000
_cell.length_b   1.000
_cell.length_c   1.000
_cell.angle_alpha   90.00
_cell.angle_beta   90.00
_cell.angle_gamma   90.00
#
_symmetry.space_group_name_H-M   'P 1'
#
loop_
_entity.id
_entity.type
_entity.pdbx_description
1 polymer ?
#
loop_
_entity_poly.entity_id
_entity_poly.type
_entity_poly.pdbx_seq_one_letter_code
_entity_poly.pdbx_strand_id
1 'polypeptide(L)'
;VNSEVFSHTLIIGLACIPSSLAMPLLVHKMGAKWFLVAGLILSAGVAMALFFVQTSTQNLILSCIFEALTGCCISVVYCIMVDLFPTNLRVLAAALSATFGRFGALFGNLMFGFLIDGHCFILICTLAAMLLAAGLFSIFLPSTGKKELD
;
A
#
# COMPACT_ATOMS: atom_id res chain seq x y z
N VAL A 1 7.32 11.30 -25.98
CA VAL A 1 7.74 10.94 -24.60
C VAL A 1 7.28 12.06 -23.69
N ASN A 2 6.25 11.84 -22.87
CA ASN A 2 5.56 12.93 -22.16
C ASN A 2 6.30 13.31 -20.87
N SER A 3 6.92 14.48 -20.86
CA SER A 3 7.72 15.02 -19.74
C SER A 3 6.93 15.19 -18.44
N GLU A 4 5.60 15.38 -18.52
CA GLU A 4 4.69 15.48 -17.38
C GLU A 4 4.73 14.22 -16.51
N VAL A 5 4.64 13.04 -17.12
CA VAL A 5 4.61 11.75 -16.40
C VAL A 5 5.96 11.49 -15.71
N PHE A 6 7.07 11.89 -16.34
CA PHE A 6 8.41 11.75 -15.77
C PHE A 6 8.62 12.68 -14.57
N SER A 7 8.17 13.93 -14.65
CA SER A 7 8.20 14.87 -13.53
C SER A 7 7.31 14.39 -12.37
N HIS A 8 6.13 13.83 -12.66
CA HIS A 8 5.26 13.26 -11.63
C HIS A 8 5.92 12.07 -10.92
N THR A 9 6.48 11.10 -11.65
CA THR A 9 7.19 9.96 -11.05
C THR A 9 8.45 10.38 -10.29
N LEU A 10 9.17 11.40 -10.75
CA LEU A 10 10.32 11.96 -10.04
C LEU A 10 9.94 12.60 -8.70
N ILE A 11 8.85 13.37 -8.67
CA ILE A 11 8.35 14.01 -7.44
C ILE A 11 7.88 12.93 -6.44
N ILE A 12 7.21 11.88 -6.91
CA ILE A 12 6.80 10.74 -6.07
C ILE A 12 8.03 10.02 -5.50
N GLY A 13 9.02 9.73 -6.34
CA GLY A 13 10.27 9.09 -5.92
C GLY A 13 11.03 9.94 -4.88
N LEU A 14 11.11 11.25 -5.10
CA LEU A 14 11.73 12.20 -4.17
C LEU A 14 10.95 12.34 -2.87
N ALA A 15 9.62 12.27 -2.89
CA ALA A 15 8.78 12.27 -1.68
C ALA A 15 8.87 10.93 -0.92
N CYS A 16 9.14 9.83 -1.62
CA CYS A 16 9.28 8.50 -1.04
C CYS A 16 10.54 8.36 -0.16
N ILE A 17 11.63 9.05 -0.51
CA ILE A 17 12.90 9.06 0.25
C ILE A 17 12.72 9.57 1.70
N PRO A 18 12.17 10.78 1.95
CA PRO A 18 11.94 11.26 3.30
C PRO A 18 10.88 10.46 4.02
N SER A 19 9.84 9.92 3.35
CA SER A 19 8.90 9.03 4.02
C SER A 19 9.55 7.72 4.46
N SER A 20 10.46 7.15 3.68
CA SER A 20 11.20 5.92 4.05
C SER A 20 12.09 6.13 5.28
N LEU A 21 12.67 7.32 5.42
CA LEU A 21 13.48 7.75 6.58
C LEU A 21 12.63 8.21 7.77
N ALA A 22 11.48 8.84 7.51
CA ALA A 22 10.54 9.28 8.53
C ALA A 22 9.72 8.13 9.12
N MET A 23 9.53 7.02 8.39
CA MET A 23 8.79 5.86 8.88
C MET A 23 9.35 5.28 10.18
N PRO A 24 10.65 4.96 10.31
CA PRO A 24 11.19 4.49 11.59
C PRO A 24 11.05 5.53 12.72
N LEU A 25 11.12 6.83 12.41
CA LEU A 25 10.96 7.91 13.40
C LEU A 25 9.49 8.15 13.82
N LEU A 26 8.54 8.02 12.89
CA LEU A 26 7.13 8.27 13.12
C LEU A 26 6.44 7.04 13.73
N VAL A 27 6.89 5.83 13.38
CA VAL A 27 6.54 4.58 14.06
C VAL A 27 6.90 4.65 15.55
N HIS A 28 8.08 5.23 15.87
CA HIS A 28 8.54 5.40 17.24
C HIS A 28 7.63 6.34 18.06
N LYS A 29 6.98 7.33 17.43
CA LYS A 29 6.11 8.30 18.12
C LYS A 29 4.61 8.00 18.09
N MET A 30 4.10 7.37 17.03
CA MET A 30 2.65 7.27 16.79
C MET A 30 2.11 5.84 16.69
N GLY A 31 2.97 4.82 16.74
CA GLY A 31 2.60 3.41 16.65
C GLY A 31 2.30 2.96 15.22
N ALA A 32 3.15 2.07 14.69
CA ALA A 32 3.09 1.59 13.30
C ALA A 32 1.71 1.10 12.85
N LYS A 33 0.97 0.48 13.78
CA LYS A 33 -0.36 -0.09 13.53
C LYS A 33 -1.40 0.97 13.15
N TRP A 34 -1.42 2.11 13.86
CA TRP A 34 -2.38 3.18 13.58
C TRP A 34 -2.12 3.84 12.24
N PHE A 35 -0.84 4.04 11.90
CA PHE A 35 -0.44 4.59 10.62
C PHE A 35 -0.81 3.66 9.45
N LEU A 36 -0.57 2.35 9.59
CA LEU A 36 -0.93 1.39 8.55
C LEU A 36 -2.44 1.34 8.29
N VAL A 37 -3.24 1.28 9.36
CA VAL A 37 -4.71 1.23 9.24
C VAL A 37 -5.24 2.53 8.62
N ALA A 38 -4.75 3.69 9.05
CA ALA A 38 -5.14 4.97 8.47
C ALA A 38 -4.75 5.07 6.98
N GLY A 39 -3.55 4.60 6.61
CA GLY A 39 -3.08 4.57 5.22
C GLY A 39 -3.92 3.67 4.31
N LEU A 40 -4.28 2.47 4.79
CA LEU A 40 -5.14 1.53 4.05
C LEU A 40 -6.59 2.02 3.89
N ILE A 41 -7.14 2.69 4.91
CA ILE A 41 -8.47 3.30 4.80
C ILE A 41 -8.45 4.47 3.83
N LEU A 42 -7.41 5.32 3.89
CA LEU A 42 -7.27 6.45 2.99
C LEU A 42 -7.07 5.98 1.54
N SER A 43 -6.30 4.92 1.28
CA SER A 43 -6.12 4.37 -0.06
C SER A 43 -7.41 3.74 -0.60
N ALA A 44 -8.18 3.04 0.24
CA ALA A 44 -9.52 2.56 -0.13
C ALA A 44 -10.47 3.72 -0.47
N GLY A 45 -10.42 4.82 0.27
CA GLY A 45 -11.18 6.04 -0.01
C GLY A 45 -10.80 6.69 -1.35
N VAL A 46 -9.50 6.75 -1.65
CA VAL A 46 -8.99 7.24 -2.95
C VAL A 46 -9.42 6.32 -4.10
N ALA A 47 -9.39 5.00 -3.90
CA ALA A 47 -9.87 4.03 -4.89
C ALA A 47 -11.36 4.17 -5.19
N MET A 48 -12.18 4.50 -4.17
CA MET A 48 -13.59 4.84 -4.35
C MET A 48 -13.77 6.20 -5.06
N ALA A 49 -12.92 7.19 -4.76
CA ALA A 49 -12.98 8.51 -5.41
C ALA A 49 -12.62 8.44 -6.91
N LEU A 50 -11.76 7.50 -7.30
CA LEU A 50 -11.45 7.21 -8.71
C LEU A 50 -12.68 6.81 -9.54
N PHE A 51 -13.72 6.23 -8.91
CA PHE A 51 -14.97 5.89 -9.60
C PHE A 51 -15.76 7.13 -10.05
N PHE A 52 -15.72 8.21 -9.27
CA PHE A 52 -16.54 9.40 -9.52
C PHE A 52 -15.93 10.35 -10.56
N VAL A 53 -14.65 10.15 -10.89
CA VAL A 53 -13.89 11.02 -11.79
C VAL A 53 -13.98 10.54 -13.23
N GLN A 54 -14.53 11.39 -14.10
CA GLN A 54 -14.60 11.14 -15.56
C GLN A 54 -13.48 11.85 -16.35
N THR A 55 -12.66 12.68 -15.71
CA THR A 55 -11.61 13.47 -16.39
C THR A 55 -10.24 12.81 -16.31
N SER A 56 -9.55 12.68 -17.46
CA SER A 56 -8.25 12.00 -17.58
C SER A 56 -7.15 12.55 -16.68
N THR A 57 -7.10 13.88 -16.46
CA THR A 57 -6.11 14.52 -15.58
C THR A 57 -6.36 14.24 -14.11
N GLN A 58 -7.62 14.25 -13.65
CA GLN A 58 -7.94 13.88 -12.27
C GLN A 58 -7.67 12.40 -11.99
N ASN A 59 -7.96 11.51 -12.95
CA ASN A 59 -7.67 10.08 -12.81
C ASN A 59 -6.17 9.82 -12.62
N LEU A 60 -5.32 10.54 -13.38
CA LEU A 60 -3.87 10.48 -13.24
C LEU A 60 -3.39 10.94 -11.85
N ILE A 61 -3.90 12.07 -11.35
CA ILE A 61 -3.53 12.62 -10.04
C ILE A 61 -3.94 11.66 -8.91
N LEU A 62 -5.16 11.13 -8.96
CA LEU A 62 -5.67 10.18 -7.97
C LEU A 62 -4.89 8.86 -7.98
N SER A 63 -4.55 8.34 -9.17
CA SER A 63 -3.73 7.13 -9.31
C SER A 63 -2.33 7.32 -8.71
N CYS A 64 -1.74 8.50 -8.92
CA CYS A 64 -0.47 8.89 -8.33
C CYS A 64 -0.53 8.91 -6.79
N ILE A 65 -1.57 9.52 -6.21
CA ILE A 65 -1.78 9.55 -4.75
C ILE A 65 -1.98 8.13 -4.20
N PHE A 66 -2.79 7.33 -4.89
CA PHE A 66 -3.06 5.94 -4.52
C PHE A 66 -1.78 5.10 -4.51
N GLU A 67 -0.93 5.23 -5.53
CA GLU A 67 0.33 4.50 -5.63
C GLU A 67 1.33 4.94 -4.57
N ALA A 68 1.47 6.24 -4.33
CA ALA A 68 2.32 6.77 -3.26
C ALA A 68 1.92 6.23 -1.89
N LEU A 69 0.61 6.23 -1.60
CA LEU A 69 0.07 5.77 -0.32
C LEU A 69 0.23 4.25 -0.15
N THR A 70 -0.02 3.48 -1.20
CA THR A 70 0.14 2.02 -1.20
C THR A 70 1.60 1.62 -1.06
N GLY A 71 2.52 2.28 -1.78
CA GLY A 71 3.96 2.07 -1.65
C GLY A 71 4.46 2.36 -0.23
N CYS A 72 3.93 3.40 0.39
CA CYS A 72 4.21 3.74 1.78
C CYS A 72 3.77 2.61 2.74
N CYS A 73 2.54 2.10 2.56
CA CYS A 73 2.01 1.00 3.38
C CYS A 73 2.86 -0.28 3.24
N ILE A 74 3.30 -0.63 2.03
CA ILE A 74 4.14 -1.81 1.78
C ILE A 74 5.47 -1.71 2.54
N SER A 75 6.13 -0.55 2.50
CA SER A 75 7.37 -0.32 3.24
C SER A 75 7.18 -0.48 4.75
N VAL A 76 6.08 0.06 5.31
CA VAL A 76 5.75 -0.09 6.73
C VAL A 76 5.48 -1.55 7.10
N VAL A 77 4.75 -2.29 6.28
CA VAL A 77 4.55 -3.74 6.50
C VAL A 77 5.89 -4.47 6.53
N TYR A 78 6.80 -4.17 5.60
CA TYR A 78 8.11 -4.80 5.57
C TYR A 78 8.93 -4.48 6.83
N CYS A 79 8.90 -3.24 7.32
CA CYS A 79 9.50 -2.86 8.60
C CYS A 79 8.93 -3.69 9.77
N ILE A 80 7.61 -3.77 9.89
CA ILE A 80 6.96 -4.55 10.95
C ILE A 80 7.34 -6.03 10.87
N MET A 81 7.44 -6.59 9.65
CA MET A 81 7.84 -7.98 9.45
C MET A 81 9.28 -8.24 9.92
N VAL A 82 10.23 -7.33 9.64
CA VAL A 82 11.63 -7.52 10.07
C VAL A 82 11.83 -7.34 11.58
N ASP A 83 10.97 -6.57 12.24
CA ASP A 83 10.91 -6.41 13.71
C ASP A 83 10.23 -7.62 14.39
N LEU A 84 9.20 -8.20 13.77
CA LEU A 84 8.46 -9.33 14.34
C LEU A 84 9.22 -10.66 14.26
N PHE A 85 10.03 -10.85 13.20
CA PHE A 85 10.75 -12.11 12.97
C PHE A 85 12.22 -12.03 13.42
N PRO A 86 12.71 -13.02 14.20
CA PRO A 86 14.12 -13.07 14.60
C PRO A 86 15.05 -13.27 13.39
N THR A 87 16.29 -12.81 13.50
CA THR A 87 17.28 -12.68 12.41
C THR A 87 17.45 -13.94 11.54
N ASN A 88 17.37 -15.12 12.15
CA ASN A 88 17.52 -16.41 11.44
C ASN A 88 16.36 -16.75 10.50
N LEU A 89 15.16 -16.18 10.75
CA LEU A 89 13.95 -16.44 9.95
C LEU A 89 13.60 -15.28 9.01
N ARG A 90 14.29 -14.15 9.11
CA ARG A 90 14.00 -12.93 8.33
C ARG A 90 14.05 -13.17 6.81
N VAL A 91 15.04 -13.92 6.34
CA VAL A 91 15.20 -14.25 4.90
C VAL A 91 14.04 -15.11 4.41
N LEU A 92 13.61 -16.10 5.19
CA LEU A 92 12.48 -16.96 4.84
C LEU A 92 11.16 -16.17 4.83
N ALA A 93 10.93 -15.32 5.84
CA ALA A 93 9.75 -14.47 5.90
C ALA A 93 9.68 -13.48 4.73
N ALA A 94 10.80 -12.86 4.36
CA ALA A 94 10.89 -11.98 3.21
C ALA A 94 10.63 -12.73 1.89
N ALA A 95 11.21 -13.91 1.70
CA ALA A 95 11.00 -14.74 0.52
C ALA A 95 9.54 -15.18 0.38
N LEU A 96 8.92 -15.64 1.47
CA LEU A 96 7.50 -16.01 1.50
C LEU A 96 6.62 -14.80 1.15
N SER A 97 6.87 -13.65 1.79
CA SER A 97 6.12 -12.41 1.52
C SER A 97 6.23 -11.98 0.06
N ALA A 98 7.43 -12.09 -0.54
CA ALA A 98 7.65 -11.79 -1.95
C ALA A 98 6.90 -12.76 -2.88
N THR A 99 6.90 -14.06 -2.56
CA THR A 99 6.16 -15.07 -3.33
C THR A 99 4.65 -14.81 -3.25
N PHE A 100 4.10 -14.57 -2.06
CA PHE A 100 2.69 -14.21 -1.90
C PHE A 100 2.35 -12.89 -2.60
N GLY A 101 3.23 -11.89 -2.56
CA GLY A 101 3.08 -10.64 -3.30
C GLY A 101 3.00 -10.87 -4.82
N ARG A 102 3.82 -11.78 -5.37
CA ARG A 102 3.74 -12.17 -6.78
C ARG A 102 2.44 -12.91 -7.13
N PHE A 103 1.97 -13.81 -6.25
CA PHE A 103 0.67 -14.46 -6.43
C PHE A 103 -0.48 -13.44 -6.41
N GLY A 104 -0.43 -12.46 -5.50
CA GLY A 104 -1.39 -11.36 -5.46
C GLY A 104 -1.37 -10.52 -6.75
N ALA A 105 -0.19 -10.17 -7.25
CA ALA A 105 -0.05 -9.43 -8.50
C ALA A 105 -0.56 -10.23 -9.72
N LEU A 106 -0.27 -11.53 -9.79
CA LEU A 106 -0.80 -12.42 -10.83
C LEU A 106 -2.33 -12.46 -10.80
N PHE A 107 -2.91 -12.69 -9.61
CA PHE A 107 -4.36 -12.75 -9.44
C PHE A 107 -5.03 -11.42 -9.78
N GLY A 108 -4.45 -10.30 -9.32
CA GLY A 108 -4.91 -8.95 -9.63
C GLY A 108 -4.89 -8.66 -11.12
N ASN A 109 -3.78 -8.95 -11.82
CA ASN A 109 -3.68 -8.75 -13.26
C ASN A 109 -4.64 -9.63 -14.05
N LEU A 110 -4.83 -10.89 -13.64
CA LEU A 110 -5.77 -11.79 -14.30
C LEU A 110 -7.21 -11.28 -14.15
N MET A 111 -7.58 -10.84 -12.94
CA MET A 111 -8.88 -10.22 -12.66
C MET A 111 -9.07 -8.93 -13.46
N PHE A 112 -8.05 -8.07 -13.51
CA PHE A 112 -8.07 -6.83 -14.29
C PHE A 112 -8.28 -7.14 -15.78
N GLY A 113 -7.55 -8.10 -16.33
CA GLY A 113 -7.64 -8.49 -17.74
C GLY A 113 -8.99 -9.11 -18.12
N PHE A 114 -9.60 -9.89 -17.23
CA PHE A 114 -10.90 -10.50 -17.48
C PHE A 114 -12.06 -9.49 -17.39
N LEU A 115 -11.93 -8.49 -16.51
CA LEU A 115 -13.01 -7.57 -16.16
C LEU A 115 -12.99 -6.24 -16.94
N ILE A 116 -11.91 -5.99 -17.69
CA ILE A 116 -11.75 -4.78 -18.51
C ILE A 116 -12.77 -4.69 -19.66
N ASP A 117 -13.33 -5.83 -20.09
CA ASP A 117 -14.18 -5.93 -21.29
C ASP A 117 -15.63 -5.47 -21.08
N GLY A 118 -16.10 -5.34 -19.83
CA GLY A 118 -17.51 -4.99 -19.59
C GLY A 118 -17.89 -4.28 -18.29
N HIS A 119 -17.07 -4.33 -17.22
CA HIS A 119 -17.51 -3.82 -15.91
C HIS A 119 -16.39 -3.20 -15.06
N CYS A 120 -15.99 -1.97 -15.40
CA CYS A 120 -15.04 -1.17 -14.61
C CYS A 120 -15.49 -0.98 -13.14
N PHE A 121 -16.81 -0.93 -12.90
CA PHE A 121 -17.38 -0.82 -11.55
C PHE A 121 -17.04 -2.03 -10.65
N ILE A 122 -17.10 -3.25 -11.19
CA ILE A 122 -16.86 -4.48 -10.41
C ILE A 122 -15.38 -4.57 -10.02
N LEU A 123 -14.48 -4.07 -10.87
CA LEU A 123 -13.05 -4.04 -10.63
C LEU A 123 -12.69 -3.15 -9.44
N ILE A 124 -13.21 -1.93 -9.45
CA ILE A 124 -13.00 -0.96 -8.38
C ILE A 124 -13.60 -1.46 -7.05
N CYS A 125 -14.80 -2.06 -7.10
CA CYS A 125 -15.42 -2.63 -5.90
C CYS A 125 -14.56 -3.78 -5.33
N THR A 126 -14.01 -4.64 -6.18
CA THR A 126 -13.13 -5.74 -5.77
C THR A 126 -11.82 -5.22 -5.16
N LEU A 127 -11.19 -4.20 -5.76
CA LEU A 127 -10.00 -3.56 -5.21
C LEU A 127 -10.26 -2.90 -3.85
N ALA A 128 -11.35 -2.15 -3.73
CA ALA A 128 -11.76 -1.53 -2.47
C ALA A 128 -12.02 -2.59 -1.39
N ALA A 129 -12.69 -3.69 -1.73
CA ALA A 129 -12.93 -4.80 -0.81
C ALA A 129 -11.63 -5.46 -0.35
N MET A 130 -10.66 -5.66 -1.25
CA MET A 130 -9.34 -6.21 -0.89
C MET A 130 -8.55 -5.27 0.02
N LEU A 131 -8.56 -3.96 -0.24
CA LEU A 131 -7.93 -2.94 0.60
C LEU A 131 -8.55 -2.89 2.00
N LEU A 132 -9.89 -2.94 2.09
CA LEU A 132 -10.61 -2.97 3.35
C LEU A 132 -10.33 -4.26 4.13
N ALA A 133 -10.29 -5.41 3.45
CA ALA A 133 -9.93 -6.68 4.07
C ALA A 133 -8.49 -6.63 4.60
N ALA A 134 -7.54 -6.08 3.85
CA ALA A 134 -6.17 -5.86 4.31
C ALA A 134 -6.11 -4.93 5.53
N GLY A 135 -6.88 -3.83 5.53
CA GLY A 135 -7.03 -2.93 6.67
C GLY A 135 -7.57 -3.64 7.91
N LEU A 136 -8.57 -4.50 7.75
CA LEU A 136 -9.16 -5.30 8.83
C LEU A 136 -8.16 -6.33 9.38
N PHE A 137 -7.43 -7.03 8.50
CA PHE A 137 -6.35 -7.93 8.90
C PHE A 137 -5.24 -7.19 9.66
N SER A 138 -4.92 -5.97 9.26
CA SER A 138 -3.96 -5.13 10.00
C SER A 138 -4.44 -4.75 11.41
N ILE A 139 -5.75 -4.70 11.67
CA ILE A 139 -6.27 -4.50 13.02
C ILE A 139 -6.05 -5.75 13.88
N PHE A 140 -6.10 -6.93 13.27
CA PHE A 140 -5.86 -8.20 13.96
C PHE A 140 -4.38 -8.42 14.30
N LEU A 141 -3.45 -7.77 13.58
CA LEU A 141 -2.03 -7.84 13.90
C LEU A 141 -1.76 -7.23 15.29
N PRO A 142 -1.11 -7.97 16.21
CA PRO A 142 -0.74 -7.44 17.52
C PRO A 142 0.23 -6.28 17.33
N SER A 143 0.01 -5.20 18.08
CA SER A 143 0.85 -4.01 18.03
C SER A 143 2.19 -4.29 18.69
N THR A 144 3.17 -4.79 17.94
CA THR A 144 4.56 -4.88 18.39
C THR A 144 5.13 -3.46 18.43
N GLY A 145 5.02 -2.81 19.59
CA GLY A 145 5.56 -1.44 19.77
C GLY A 145 5.37 -0.86 21.18
N LYS A 146 5.05 -1.68 22.19
CA LYS A 146 4.83 -1.21 23.57
C LYS A 146 5.54 -2.02 24.67
N LYS A 147 6.57 -2.81 24.36
CA LYS A 147 7.13 -3.75 25.37
C LYS A 147 8.64 -3.82 25.53
N GLU A 148 9.42 -2.88 25.00
CA GLU A 148 10.89 -2.91 25.14
C GLU A 148 11.53 -1.64 25.72
N LEU A 149 10.74 -0.71 26.28
CA LEU A 149 11.27 0.56 26.84
C LEU A 149 10.69 0.94 28.21
N ASP A 150 10.34 -0.07 29.03
CA ASP A 150 10.34 0.05 30.49
C ASP A 150 11.18 -1.08 31.09
#